data_AF-A0A1F5SG62-F1
#
_entry.id   AF-A0A1F5SG62-F1
#
_cell.length_a   1.000
_cell.length_b   1.000
_cell.length_c   1.000
_cell.angle_alpha   90.00
_cell.angle_beta   90.00
_cell.angle_gamma   90.00
#
_symmetry.space_group_name_H-M   'P 1'
#
loop_
_entity.id
_entity.type
_entity.pdbx_description
1 polymer ?
#
loop_
_entity_poly.entity_id
_entity_poly.type
_entity_poly.pdbx_seq_one_letter_code
_entity_poly.pdbx_strand_id
1 'polypeptide(L)'
;MKYGQIFFSIFFFLWLLSAIPAVNDCSAYSFIDESGIKETGQATGHASISLTQRSPAQMLGMIIKVLLSFLGVVFLIIMIYAGYSWMMARGNEQVAEKAKGTIVNATIGLIIIMLAYAITVFIGGQLAGSTAVG
;
A
#
# COMPACT_ATOMS: atom_id res chain seq x y z
N MET A 1 12.34 31.70 -4.58
CA MET A 1 13.28 30.83 -3.83
C MET A 1 12.60 29.90 -2.81
N LYS A 2 11.37 30.19 -2.32
CA LYS A 2 10.67 29.35 -1.32
C LYS A 2 10.22 27.95 -1.80
N TYR A 3 9.88 27.79 -3.09
CA TYR A 3 9.42 26.51 -3.64
C TYR A 3 10.52 25.43 -3.71
N GLY A 4 11.80 25.81 -3.82
CA GLY A 4 12.90 24.85 -3.86
C GLY A 4 13.15 24.15 -2.53
N GLN A 5 12.93 24.83 -1.40
CA GLN A 5 13.11 24.24 -0.08
C GLN A 5 12.01 23.25 0.29
N ILE A 6 10.79 23.46 -0.20
CA ILE A 6 9.67 22.54 -0.02
C ILE A 6 9.92 21.24 -0.78
N PHE A 7 10.40 21.31 -2.02
CA PHE A 7 10.74 20.14 -2.83
C PHE A 7 11.88 19.31 -2.23
N PHE A 8 12.95 19.98 -1.76
CA PHE A 8 14.09 19.33 -1.11
C PHE A 8 13.72 18.68 0.23
N SER A 9 12.86 19.32 1.03
CA SER A 9 12.40 18.77 2.31
C SER A 9 11.50 17.55 2.16
N ILE A 10 10.69 17.50 1.09
CA ILE A 10 9.85 16.33 0.75
C ILE A 10 10.71 15.15 0.32
N PHE A 11 11.73 15.38 -0.51
CA PHE A 11 12.67 14.33 -0.93
C PHE A 11 13.45 13.76 0.25
N PHE A 12 13.90 14.63 1.17
CA PHE A 12 14.59 14.22 2.39
C PHE A 12 13.68 13.43 3.36
N PHE A 13 12.40 13.80 3.47
CA PHE A 13 11.42 13.07 4.30
C PHE A 13 11.01 11.72 3.70
N LEU A 14 10.92 11.62 2.37
CA LEU A 14 10.72 10.34 1.65
C LEU A 14 11.93 9.42 1.79
N TRP A 15 13.15 9.95 1.74
CA TRP A 15 14.37 9.19 2.04
C TRP A 15 14.39 8.72 3.49
N LEU A 16 13.98 9.57 4.44
CA LEU A 16 13.88 9.23 5.88
C LEU A 16 12.83 8.14 6.15
N LEU A 17 11.68 8.17 5.45
CA LEU A 17 10.64 7.15 5.57
C LEU A 17 11.12 5.77 5.06
N SER A 18 11.98 5.75 4.03
CA SER A 18 12.63 4.52 3.55
C SER A 18 13.77 4.03 4.44
N ALA A 19 14.30 4.89 5.33
CA ALA A 19 15.37 4.58 6.28
C ALA A 19 14.85 4.00 7.61
N ILE A 20 13.54 3.76 7.75
CA ILE A 20 12.96 3.06 8.89
C ILE A 20 13.10 1.55 8.64
N PRO A 21 13.97 0.81 9.37
CA PRO A 21 13.84 -0.63 9.40
C PRO A 21 12.55 -0.96 10.15
N ALA A 22 11.72 -1.82 9.56
CA ALA A 22 10.45 -2.34 10.08
C ALA A 22 9.18 -1.54 9.75
N VAL A 23 8.73 -1.67 8.48
CA VAL A 23 7.29 -1.76 8.15
C VAL A 23 6.96 -3.06 7.40
N ASN A 24 7.85 -4.05 7.48
CA ASN A 24 7.75 -5.30 6.72
C ASN A 24 6.78 -6.31 7.35
N ASP A 25 6.44 -6.16 8.64
CA ASP A 25 5.57 -7.10 9.34
C ASP A 25 4.14 -6.56 9.44
N CYS A 26 3.55 -6.21 8.29
CA CYS A 26 2.11 -6.39 8.15
C CYS A 26 1.90 -7.84 7.70
N SER A 27 2.12 -8.79 8.60
CA SER A 27 1.76 -10.19 8.39
C SER A 27 0.24 -10.24 8.19
N ALA A 28 -0.18 -10.71 7.02
CA ALA A 28 -1.54 -11.21 6.89
C ALA A 28 -1.72 -12.27 7.98
N TYR A 29 -2.83 -12.23 8.71
CA TYR A 29 -3.15 -13.21 9.76
C TYR A 29 -3.15 -14.60 9.12
N SER A 30 -2.03 -15.31 9.24
CA SER A 30 -1.91 -16.67 8.73
C SER A 30 -2.18 -17.60 9.90
N PHE A 31 -3.36 -18.23 9.89
CA PHE A 31 -3.74 -19.22 10.90
C PHE A 31 -2.65 -20.25 11.15
N ILE A 32 -1.83 -20.61 10.16
CA ILE A 32 -0.75 -21.59 10.31
C ILE A 32 0.39 -21.11 11.24
N ASP A 33 0.63 -19.80 11.34
CA ASP A 33 1.66 -19.24 12.23
C ASP A 33 1.18 -19.14 13.69
N GLU A 34 -0.13 -18.93 13.89
CA GLU A 34 -0.71 -18.69 15.21
C GLU A 34 -1.42 -19.92 15.82
N SER A 35 -1.87 -20.88 15.00
CA SER A 35 -2.62 -22.07 15.45
C SER A 35 -1.75 -23.23 15.97
N GLY A 36 -0.45 -23.03 16.21
CA GLY A 36 0.44 -24.07 16.72
C GLY A 36 0.71 -25.23 15.75
N ILE A 37 0.17 -25.18 14.53
CA ILE A 37 0.38 -26.19 13.48
C ILE A 37 1.85 -26.28 13.07
N LYS A 38 2.59 -25.16 13.08
CA LYS A 38 4.04 -25.16 12.83
C LYS A 38 4.84 -25.88 13.91
N GLU A 39 4.46 -25.68 15.17
CA GLU A 39 5.09 -26.33 16.32
C GLU A 39 4.80 -27.84 16.31
N THR A 40 3.56 -28.21 16.00
CA THR A 40 3.15 -29.62 15.87
C THR A 40 3.83 -30.30 14.68
N GLY A 41 3.94 -29.63 13.52
CA GLY A 41 4.65 -30.15 12.34
C GLY A 41 6.16 -30.29 12.54
N GLN A 42 6.76 -29.46 13.40
CA GLN A 42 8.15 -29.60 13.84
C GLN A 42 8.35 -30.78 14.79
N ALA A 43 7.43 -30.97 15.74
CA ALA A 43 7.46 -32.09 16.68
C ALA A 43 7.29 -33.46 15.99
N THR A 44 6.55 -33.54 14.89
CA THR A 44 6.32 -34.78 14.14
C THR A 44 7.33 -35.03 13.01
N GLY A 45 8.39 -34.23 12.90
CA GLY A 45 9.44 -34.42 11.88
C GLY A 45 9.01 -34.10 10.44
N HIS A 46 7.86 -33.46 10.25
CA HIS A 46 7.35 -32.99 8.95
C HIS A 46 7.63 -31.48 8.73
N ALA A 47 8.70 -30.96 9.35
CA ALA A 47 9.11 -29.55 9.37
C ALA A 47 9.63 -28.99 8.03
N SER A 48 9.62 -29.78 6.95
CA SER A 48 10.26 -29.45 5.68
C SER A 48 9.29 -29.37 4.50
N ILE A 49 8.03 -29.00 4.74
CA ILE A 49 7.37 -28.12 3.76
C ILE A 49 7.98 -26.73 3.98
N SER A 50 9.26 -26.62 3.59
CA SER A 50 9.92 -25.37 3.29
C SER A 50 9.10 -24.73 2.18
N LEU A 51 8.13 -23.91 2.56
CA LEU A 51 7.70 -22.77 1.76
C LEU A 51 8.83 -21.70 1.74
N THR A 52 10.09 -22.15 1.64
CA THR A 52 11.23 -21.45 1.04
C THR A 52 11.11 -21.47 -0.49
N GLN A 53 9.91 -21.67 -1.03
CA GLN A 53 9.53 -20.85 -2.16
C GLN A 53 9.07 -19.55 -1.51
N ARG A 54 9.96 -18.55 -1.45
CA ARG A 54 9.55 -17.14 -1.40
C ARG A 54 8.65 -16.99 -2.61
N SER A 55 7.37 -17.30 -2.42
CA SER A 55 6.48 -17.52 -3.54
C SER A 55 6.45 -16.21 -4.30
N PRO A 56 6.34 -16.23 -5.64
CA PRO A 56 6.17 -14.98 -6.38
C PRO A 56 5.06 -14.11 -5.75
N ALA A 57 4.04 -14.73 -5.13
CA ALA A 57 3.04 -14.07 -4.31
C ALA A 57 3.57 -13.28 -3.10
N GLN A 58 4.53 -13.82 -2.32
CA GLN A 58 5.13 -13.09 -1.18
C GLN A 58 6.01 -11.92 -1.64
N MET A 59 6.76 -12.09 -2.74
CA MET A 59 7.56 -11.01 -3.34
C MET A 59 6.66 -9.91 -3.91
N LEU A 60 5.58 -10.29 -4.59
CA LEU A 60 4.56 -9.37 -5.09
C LEU A 60 3.85 -8.64 -3.95
N GLY A 61 3.50 -9.33 -2.86
CA GLY A 61 2.87 -8.71 -1.70
C GLY A 61 3.73 -7.63 -1.04
N MET A 62 5.05 -7.84 -0.97
CA MET A 62 6.00 -6.84 -0.48
C MET A 62 6.07 -5.62 -1.42
N ILE A 63 6.17 -5.86 -2.73
CA ILE A 63 6.24 -4.80 -3.75
C ILE A 63 4.95 -3.96 -3.74
N ILE A 64 3.78 -4.61 -3.68
CA ILE A 64 2.47 -3.94 -3.64
C ILE A 64 2.37 -3.07 -2.38
N LYS A 65 2.81 -3.54 -1.21
CA LYS A 65 2.78 -2.76 0.03
C LYS A 65 3.65 -1.50 -0.03
N VAL A 66 4.87 -1.63 -0.57
CA VAL A 66 5.78 -0.47 -0.75
C VAL A 66 5.20 0.52 -1.75
N LEU A 67 4.62 0.04 -2.86
CA LEU A 67 3.95 0.89 -3.84
C LEU A 67 2.72 1.57 -3.24
N LEU A 68 1.95 0.87 -2.42
CA LEU A 68 0.72 1.37 -1.81
C LEU A 68 1.00 2.47 -0.78
N SER A 69 2.03 2.30 0.06
CA SER A 69 2.45 3.34 1.00
C SER A 69 2.97 4.58 0.27
N PHE A 70 3.77 4.39 -0.79
CA PHE A 70 4.25 5.48 -1.63
C PHE A 70 3.11 6.24 -2.32
N LEU A 71 2.14 5.52 -2.91
CA LEU A 71 0.97 6.13 -3.54
C LEU A 71 0.10 6.91 -2.55
N GLY A 72 -0.07 6.41 -1.32
CA GLY A 72 -0.80 7.12 -0.27
C GLY A 72 -0.18 8.47 0.09
N VAL A 73 1.15 8.52 0.20
CA VAL A 73 1.89 9.76 0.44
C VAL A 73 1.77 10.73 -0.74
N VAL A 74 1.92 10.23 -1.96
CA VAL A 74 1.76 11.06 -3.19
C VAL A 74 0.34 11.61 -3.30
N PHE A 75 -0.68 10.81 -3.01
CA PHE A 75 -2.07 11.24 -2.98
C PHE A 75 -2.30 12.39 -1.99
N LEU A 76 -1.75 12.28 -0.78
CA LEU A 76 -1.85 13.34 0.23
C LEU A 76 -1.23 14.65 -0.27
N ILE A 77 -0.05 14.58 -0.89
CA ILE A 77 0.65 15.76 -1.43
C ILE A 77 -0.20 16.45 -2.51
N ILE A 78 -0.75 15.67 -3.45
CA ILE A 78 -1.59 16.21 -4.53
C ILE A 78 -2.87 16.81 -3.96
N MET A 79 -3.48 16.17 -2.95
CA MET A 79 -4.70 16.66 -2.31
C MET A 79 -4.46 18.01 -1.61
N ILE A 80 -3.34 18.16 -0.89
CA ILE A 80 -2.96 19.43 -0.27
C ILE A 80 -2.72 20.51 -1.33
N TYR A 81 -1.98 20.19 -2.40
CA TYR A 81 -1.70 21.13 -3.48
C TYR A 81 -2.97 21.59 -4.21
N ALA A 82 -3.85 20.65 -4.57
CA ALA A 82 -5.11 20.94 -5.24
C ALA A 82 -6.05 21.74 -4.34
N GLY A 83 -6.13 21.40 -3.04
CA GLY A 83 -6.90 22.15 -2.05
C GLY A 83 -6.39 23.58 -1.90
N TYR A 84 -5.07 23.77 -1.83
CA TYR A 84 -4.46 25.11 -1.77
C TYR A 84 -4.72 25.92 -3.04
N SER A 85 -4.62 25.28 -4.22
CA SER A 85 -4.96 25.91 -5.49
C SER A 85 -6.43 26.31 -5.58
N TRP A 86 -7.34 25.51 -5.00
CA TRP A 86 -8.77 25.83 -4.97
C TRP A 86 -9.06 27.04 -4.08
N MET A 87 -8.41 27.13 -2.90
CA MET A 87 -8.57 28.27 -1.98
C MET A 87 -7.94 29.56 -2.53
N MET A 88 -6.83 29.45 -3.27
CA MET A 88 -6.17 30.61 -3.87
C MET A 88 -6.82 31.13 -5.15
N ALA A 89 -7.86 30.47 -5.67
CA ALA A 89 -8.45 30.82 -6.96
C ALA A 89 -8.98 32.28 -7.02
N ARG A 90 -9.23 32.96 -5.88
CA ARG A 90 -9.51 34.42 -5.78
C ARG A 90 -10.41 35.00 -6.90
N GLY A 91 -11.43 34.27 -7.34
CA GLY A 91 -12.37 34.68 -8.39
C GLY A 91 -12.04 34.24 -9.81
N ASN A 92 -10.92 33.55 -10.06
CA ASN A 92 -10.63 32.89 -11.33
C ASN A 92 -11.28 31.50 -11.35
N GLU A 93 -12.44 31.43 -11.99
CA GLU A 93 -13.28 30.23 -12.11
C GLU A 93 -12.53 29.06 -12.78
N GLN A 94 -11.65 29.36 -13.73
CA GLN A 94 -10.86 28.39 -14.47
C GLN A 94 -9.83 27.67 -13.59
N VAL A 95 -9.27 28.37 -12.59
CA VAL A 95 -8.34 27.78 -11.61
C VAL A 95 -9.10 26.93 -10.60
N ALA A 96 -10.29 27.38 -10.18
CA ALA A 96 -11.14 26.62 -9.28
C ALA A 96 -11.65 25.33 -9.92
N GLU A 97 -12.03 25.37 -11.20
CA GLU A 97 -12.49 24.20 -11.95
C GLU A 97 -11.36 23.18 -12.15
N LYS A 98 -10.16 23.62 -12.53
CA LYS A 98 -8.99 22.74 -12.62
C LYS A 98 -8.61 22.08 -11.29
N ALA A 99 -8.68 22.83 -10.19
CA ALA A 99 -8.39 22.29 -8.86
C ALA A 99 -9.42 21.21 -8.47
N LYS A 100 -10.71 21.45 -8.71
CA LYS A 100 -11.77 20.45 -8.50
C LYS A 100 -11.56 19.21 -9.37
N GLY A 101 -11.25 19.38 -10.65
CA GLY A 101 -10.94 18.26 -11.56
C GLY A 101 -9.77 17.42 -11.06
N THR A 102 -8.74 18.07 -10.50
CA THR A 102 -7.59 17.37 -9.92
C THR A 102 -7.98 16.55 -8.68
N ILE A 103 -8.83 17.09 -7.79
CA ILE A 103 -9.34 16.37 -6.61
C ILE A 103 -10.19 15.16 -7.02
N VAL A 104 -11.07 15.32 -8.00
CA VAL A 104 -11.91 14.22 -8.51
C VAL A 104 -11.03 13.11 -9.11
N ASN A 105 -10.08 13.47 -9.96
CA ASN A 105 -9.17 12.50 -10.57
C ASN A 105 -8.30 11.77 -9.53
N ALA A 106 -7.80 12.49 -8.52
CA ALA A 106 -7.04 11.89 -7.42
C ALA A 106 -7.90 10.90 -6.62
N THR A 107 -9.16 11.25 -6.35
CA THR A 107 -10.12 10.39 -5.61
C THR A 107 -10.44 9.12 -6.38
N ILE A 108 -10.64 9.22 -7.70
CA ILE A 108 -10.84 8.05 -8.57
C ILE A 108 -9.63 7.13 -8.52
N GLY A 109 -8.41 7.68 -8.57
CA GLY A 109 -7.18 6.91 -8.39
C GLY A 109 -7.15 6.14 -7.06
N LEU A 110 -7.52 6.79 -5.96
CA LEU A 110 -7.60 6.15 -4.64
C LEU A 110 -8.60 4.98 -4.62
N ILE A 111 -9.78 5.18 -5.21
CA ILE A 111 -10.83 4.16 -5.27
C ILE A 111 -10.34 2.92 -6.05
N ILE A 112 -9.69 3.12 -7.20
CA ILE A 112 -9.17 2.01 -8.01
C ILE A 112 -8.19 1.14 -7.21
N ILE A 113 -7.32 1.77 -6.42
CA ILE A 113 -6.34 1.08 -5.59
C ILE A 113 -7.02 0.24 -4.50
N MET A 114 -8.02 0.82 -3.82
CA MET A 114 -8.81 0.10 -2.81
C MET A 114 -9.52 -1.12 -3.41
N LEU A 115 -10.10 -0.95 -4.61
CA LEU A 115 -10.76 -2.03 -5.34
C LEU A 115 -9.77 -3.13 -5.75
N ALA A 116 -8.60 -2.76 -6.26
CA ALA A 116 -7.57 -3.73 -6.64
C ALA A 116 -7.11 -4.59 -5.45
N TYR A 117 -6.93 -3.97 -4.27
CA TYR A 117 -6.59 -4.69 -3.04
C TYR A 117 -7.72 -5.62 -2.60
N ALA A 118 -8.97 -5.14 -2.60
CA ALA A 118 -10.14 -5.94 -2.25
C ALA A 118 -10.28 -7.19 -3.13
N ILE A 119 -10.10 -7.03 -4.45
CA ILE A 119 -10.13 -8.14 -5.41
C ILE A 119 -8.99 -9.13 -5.13
N THR A 120 -7.78 -8.65 -4.85
CA THR A 120 -6.61 -9.50 -4.56
C THR A 120 -6.85 -10.38 -3.33
N VAL A 121 -7.40 -9.80 -2.26
CA VAL A 121 -7.74 -10.53 -1.04
C VAL A 121 -8.89 -11.51 -1.28
N PHE A 122 -9.90 -11.11 -2.05
CA PHE A 122 -11.03 -11.98 -2.40
C PHE A 122 -10.58 -13.23 -3.15
N ILE A 123 -9.75 -13.07 -4.19
CA ILE A 123 -9.22 -14.21 -4.96
C ILE A 123 -8.29 -15.06 -4.10
N GLY A 124 -7.39 -14.44 -3.33
CA GLY A 124 -6.49 -15.15 -2.42
C GLY A 124 -7.21 -15.97 -1.35
N GLY A 125 -8.31 -15.46 -0.81
CA GLY A 125 -9.15 -16.15 0.16
C GLY A 125 -9.87 -17.37 -0.42
N GLN A 126 -10.37 -17.28 -1.66
CA GLN A 126 -11.02 -18.40 -2.35
C GLN A 126 -10.03 -19.55 -2.64
N LEU A 127 -8.80 -19.21 -3.05
CA LEU A 127 -7.72 -20.19 -3.28
C LEU A 127 -7.24 -20.85 -1.97
N ALA A 128 -7.17 -20.08 -0.88
CA ALA A 128 -6.78 -20.63 0.44
C ALA A 128 -7.86 -21.54 1.03
N GLY A 129 -9.15 -21.20 0.86
CA GLY A 129 -10.26 -22.03 1.32
C GLY A 129 -10.39 -23.37 0.56
N SER A 130 -10.02 -23.40 -0.72
CA SER A 130 -10.08 -24.63 -1.53
C SER A 130 -8.95 -25.62 -1.27
N THR A 131 -7.83 -25.18 -0.69
CA THR A 131 -6.69 -26.07 -0.38
C THR A 131 -6.76 -26.65 1.05
N ALA A 132 -7.68 -26.16 1.89
CA ALA A 132 -7.89 -26.64 3.25
C ALA A 132 -8.92 -27.79 3.36
N VAL A 133 -9.53 -28.19 2.24
CA VAL A 133 -10.43 -29.35 2.14
C VAL A 133 -9.90 -30.28 1.05
N GLY A 134 -8.88 -31.06 1.42
CA GLY A 134 -8.24 -32.07 0.58
C GLY A 134 -7.20 -32.83 1.37
#